data_AF-A0A662V9Z5-F1
#
_entry.id   AF-A0A662V9Z5-F1
#
_cell.length_a   1.000
_cell.length_b   1.000
_cell.length_c   1.000
_cell.angle_alpha   90.00
_cell.angle_beta   90.00
_cell.angle_gamma   90.00
#
_symmetry.space_group_name_H-M   'P 1'
#
loop_
_entity.id
_entity.type
_entity.pdbx_description
1 polymer ?
#
loop_
_entity_poly.entity_id
_entity_poly.type
_entity_poly.pdbx_seq_one_letter_code
_entity_poly.pdbx_strand_id
1 'polypeptide(L)'
;TIRFWIKNNYYPIYISPRYNKVTGEKNIAVIKPLSKLSEKITVAATTILYQKIRYASYILYRDLGIEKIDEINKFLEEKQVNNSSIELDCLRLRNYNENPSEYYEAIIDIIVKHINKAQLINLPEKNRRLIIARILQGKTVTEISRITKEKPDTIIRELNKCIRELTKQLFDTIGKH
;
A
#
# COMPACT_ATOMS: atom_id res chain seq x y z
N THR A 1 7.73 -8.64 -20.72
CA THR A 1 6.85 -9.15 -19.63
C THR A 1 7.63 -9.19 -18.32
N ILE A 2 6.97 -9.26 -17.16
CA ILE A 2 7.67 -9.27 -15.85
C ILE A 2 8.55 -10.52 -15.67
N ARG A 3 8.11 -11.67 -16.18
CA ARG A 3 8.90 -12.90 -16.31
C ARG A 3 10.30 -12.70 -16.87
N PHE A 4 10.43 -11.91 -17.95
CA PHE A 4 11.73 -11.67 -18.59
C PHE A 4 12.70 -10.99 -17.61
N TRP A 5 12.23 -9.97 -16.89
CA TRP A 5 13.03 -9.23 -15.94
C TRP A 5 13.45 -10.10 -14.75
N ILE A 6 12.51 -10.83 -14.17
CA ILE A 6 12.75 -11.74 -13.05
C ILE A 6 13.79 -12.81 -13.42
N LYS A 7 13.65 -13.46 -14.60
CA LYS A 7 14.63 -14.44 -15.09
C LYS A 7 16.05 -13.87 -15.25
N ASN A 8 16.17 -12.55 -15.46
CA ASN A 8 17.44 -11.85 -15.59
C ASN A 8 17.95 -11.22 -14.27
N ASN A 9 17.38 -11.64 -13.12
CA ASN A 9 17.70 -11.13 -11.78
C ASN A 9 17.41 -9.63 -11.60
N TYR A 10 16.40 -9.11 -12.28
CA TYR A 10 15.84 -7.79 -11.95
C TYR A 10 14.76 -7.95 -10.88
N TYR A 11 14.89 -7.17 -9.81
CA TYR A 11 13.98 -7.16 -8.67
C TYR A 11 12.80 -6.23 -8.96
N PRO A 12 11.55 -6.70 -8.88
CA PRO A 12 10.39 -5.82 -8.88
C PRO A 12 10.38 -5.00 -7.59
N ILE A 13 10.34 -3.68 -7.73
CA ILE A 13 10.41 -2.75 -6.60
C ILE A 13 9.17 -1.88 -6.45
N TYR A 14 8.35 -1.79 -7.50
CA TYR A 14 7.13 -0.98 -7.47
C TYR A 14 6.16 -1.43 -8.55
N ILE A 15 4.87 -1.36 -8.23
CA ILE A 15 3.76 -1.50 -9.18
C ILE A 15 2.89 -0.26 -9.01
N SER A 16 2.60 0.43 -10.12
CA SER A 16 1.72 1.60 -10.08
C SER A 16 0.32 1.21 -9.60
N PRO A 17 -0.23 1.88 -8.57
CA PRO A 17 -1.61 1.63 -8.16
C PRO A 17 -2.63 1.96 -9.26
N ARG A 18 -2.27 2.91 -10.14
CA ARG A 18 -3.09 3.41 -11.24
C ARG A 18 -2.56 2.95 -12.58
N TYR A 19 -3.46 2.88 -13.54
CA TYR A 19 -3.14 2.61 -14.94
C TYR A 19 -2.45 3.79 -15.60
N ASN A 20 -1.54 3.48 -16.52
CA ASN A 20 -1.03 4.43 -17.48
C ASN A 20 -2.17 4.82 -18.44
N LYS A 21 -2.45 6.13 -18.57
CA LYS A 21 -3.54 6.65 -19.41
C LYS A 21 -3.34 6.36 -20.91
N VAL A 22 -2.11 6.17 -21.36
CA VAL A 22 -1.77 5.92 -22.76
C VAL A 22 -1.87 4.44 -23.09
N THR A 23 -1.29 3.57 -22.25
CA THR A 23 -1.20 2.13 -22.55
C THR A 23 -2.34 1.31 -21.96
N GLY A 24 -3.08 1.84 -20.99
CA GLY A 24 -4.10 1.09 -20.26
C GLY A 24 -3.53 -0.01 -19.35
N GLU A 25 -2.21 -0.03 -19.12
CA GLU A 25 -1.55 -1.03 -18.26
C GLU A 25 -0.99 -0.42 -16.98
N LYS A 26 -0.83 -1.25 -15.94
CA LYS A 26 -0.04 -0.87 -14.75
C LYS A 26 1.44 -0.98 -15.07
N ASN A 27 2.20 0.04 -14.68
CA ASN A 27 3.65 0.04 -14.80
C ASN A 27 4.26 -0.76 -13.65
N ILE A 28 5.23 -1.62 -13.97
CA ILE A 28 6.03 -2.35 -12.98
C ILE A 28 7.47 -1.85 -13.12
N ALA A 29 8.00 -1.25 -12.06
CA ALA A 29 9.40 -0.84 -12.02
C ALA A 29 10.24 -2.00 -11.47
N VAL A 30 11.34 -2.26 -12.16
CA VAL A 30 12.31 -3.30 -11.79
C VAL A 30 13.70 -2.71 -11.74
N ILE A 31 14.57 -3.24 -10.88
CA ILE A 31 15.96 -2.79 -10.74
C ILE A 31 16.90 -3.99 -10.65
N LYS A 32 18.08 -3.85 -11.23
CA LYS A 32 19.20 -4.77 -11.01
C LYS A 32 20.26 -4.02 -10.22
N PRO A 33 20.52 -4.36 -8.94
CA PRO A 33 21.51 -3.66 -8.16
C PRO A 33 22.92 -3.90 -8.73
N LEU A 34 23.72 -2.83 -8.84
CA LEU A 34 25.09 -2.85 -9.39
C LEU A 34 26.16 -2.50 -8.34
N SER A 35 25.72 -2.23 -7.10
CA SER A 35 26.57 -1.91 -5.95
C SER A 35 25.90 -2.30 -4.65
N LYS A 36 26.68 -2.46 -3.57
CA LYS A 36 26.17 -2.73 -2.22
C LYS A 36 25.14 -1.68 -1.76
N LEU A 37 25.33 -0.41 -2.14
CA LEU A 37 24.37 0.64 -1.82
C LEU A 37 23.04 0.42 -2.55
N SER A 38 23.10 0.17 -3.87
CA SER A 38 21.89 -0.10 -4.65
C SER A 38 21.19 -1.39 -4.22
N GLU A 39 21.91 -2.38 -3.70
CA GLU A 39 21.35 -3.61 -3.14
C GLU A 39 20.51 -3.32 -1.90
N LYS A 40 21.03 -2.53 -0.94
CA LYS A 40 20.26 -2.11 0.24
C LYS A 40 18.97 -1.37 -0.13
N ILE A 41 19.05 -0.45 -1.10
CA ILE A 41 17.88 0.30 -1.59
C ILE A 41 16.89 -0.66 -2.27
N THR A 42 17.39 -1.59 -3.08
CA THR A 42 16.59 -2.61 -3.76
C THR A 42 15.85 -3.47 -2.76
N VAL A 43 16.53 -3.96 -1.71
CA VAL A 43 15.90 -4.76 -0.65
C VAL A 43 14.80 -3.97 0.04
N ALA A 44 15.06 -2.72 0.45
CA ALA A 44 14.05 -1.89 1.10
C ALA A 44 12.81 -1.66 0.21
N ALA A 45 13.01 -1.32 -1.07
CA ALA A 45 11.91 -1.11 -2.01
C ALA A 45 11.14 -2.41 -2.30
N THR A 46 11.86 -3.53 -2.40
CA THR A 46 11.26 -4.86 -2.62
C THR A 46 10.45 -5.30 -1.39
N THR A 47 10.94 -5.05 -0.16
CA THR A 47 10.19 -5.26 1.09
C THR A 47 8.88 -4.46 1.10
N ILE A 48 8.93 -3.20 0.68
CA ILE A 48 7.73 -2.34 0.58
C ILE A 48 6.73 -2.91 -0.44
N LEU A 49 7.20 -3.31 -1.63
CA LEU A 49 6.32 -3.94 -2.62
C LEU A 49 5.70 -5.22 -2.05
N TYR A 50 6.49 -6.03 -1.36
CA TYR A 50 6.02 -7.29 -0.81
C TYR A 50 4.91 -7.07 0.24
N GLN A 51 5.08 -6.08 1.11
CA GLN A 51 4.05 -5.64 2.06
C GLN A 51 2.76 -5.22 1.33
N LYS A 52 2.87 -4.41 0.27
CA LYS A 52 1.70 -3.99 -0.52
C LYS A 52 0.97 -5.16 -1.14
N ILE A 53 1.71 -6.15 -1.65
CA ILE A 53 1.09 -7.35 -2.20
C ILE A 53 0.36 -8.13 -1.11
N ARG A 54 0.95 -8.33 0.07
CA ARG A 54 0.34 -9.12 1.15
C ARG A 54 -0.84 -8.42 1.82
N TYR A 55 -0.74 -7.12 2.08
CA TYR A 55 -1.70 -6.39 2.92
C TYR A 55 -2.65 -5.47 2.13
N ALA A 56 -2.40 -5.23 0.85
CA ALA A 56 -3.19 -4.26 0.08
C ALA A 56 -3.48 -4.66 -1.37
N SER A 57 -3.22 -5.91 -1.80
CA SER A 57 -3.53 -6.34 -3.18
C SER A 57 -5.00 -6.19 -3.54
N TYR A 58 -5.92 -6.51 -2.62
CA TYR A 58 -7.38 -6.45 -2.87
C TYR A 58 -7.90 -5.05 -3.23
N ILE A 59 -7.09 -4.01 -2.99
CA ILE A 59 -7.40 -2.60 -3.26
C ILE A 59 -6.44 -1.97 -4.27
N LEU A 60 -5.12 -2.22 -4.16
CA LEU A 60 -4.12 -1.64 -5.06
C LEU A 60 -3.97 -2.41 -6.37
N TYR A 61 -4.16 -3.73 -6.33
CA TYR A 61 -3.80 -4.64 -7.42
C TYR A 61 -4.95 -5.57 -7.82
N ARG A 62 -6.19 -5.26 -7.42
CA ARG A 62 -7.41 -6.02 -7.75
C ARG A 62 -7.52 -6.36 -9.23
N ASP A 63 -7.18 -5.38 -10.07
CA ASP A 63 -7.34 -5.44 -11.51
C ASP A 63 -6.04 -5.85 -12.25
N LEU A 64 -5.00 -6.26 -11.50
CA LEU A 64 -3.76 -6.77 -12.10
C LEU A 64 -3.93 -8.27 -12.39
N GLY A 65 -3.45 -8.73 -13.55
CA GLY A 65 -3.46 -10.14 -13.91
C GLY A 65 -2.80 -11.01 -12.85
N ILE A 66 -3.48 -12.09 -12.46
CA ILE A 66 -3.07 -12.99 -11.38
C ILE A 66 -1.68 -13.57 -11.63
N GLU A 67 -1.34 -13.85 -12.90
CA GLU A 67 -0.06 -14.38 -13.34
C GLU A 67 1.11 -13.44 -12.98
N LYS A 68 0.90 -12.11 -13.03
CA LYS A 68 1.94 -11.14 -12.68
C LYS A 68 2.22 -11.14 -11.17
N ILE A 69 1.17 -11.24 -10.34
CA ILE A 69 1.32 -11.32 -8.89
C ILE A 69 1.95 -12.66 -8.49
N ASP A 70 1.58 -13.76 -9.14
CA ASP A 70 2.18 -15.08 -8.90
C ASP A 70 3.68 -15.10 -9.23
N GLU A 71 4.07 -14.59 -10.41
CA GLU A 71 5.48 -14.49 -10.81
C GLU A 71 6.30 -13.65 -9.82
N ILE A 72 5.76 -12.51 -9.37
CA ILE A 72 6.44 -11.66 -8.40
C ILE A 72 6.53 -12.35 -7.04
N ASN A 73 5.46 -12.96 -6.52
CA ASN A 73 5.48 -13.64 -5.23
C ASN A 73 6.51 -14.78 -5.20
N LYS A 74 6.54 -15.62 -6.23
CA LYS A 74 7.54 -16.69 -6.35
C LYS A 74 8.96 -16.16 -6.26
N PHE A 75 9.26 -15.11 -7.03
CA PHE A 75 10.58 -14.46 -6.96
C PHE A 75 10.91 -13.91 -5.57
N LEU A 76 9.96 -13.26 -4.91
CA LEU A 76 10.16 -12.68 -3.57
C LEU A 76 10.41 -13.75 -2.51
N GLU A 77 9.71 -14.88 -2.60
CA GLU A 77 9.89 -16.05 -1.72
C GLU A 77 11.25 -16.73 -1.97
N GLU A 78 11.63 -16.95 -3.24
CA GLU A 78 12.95 -17.49 -3.62
C GLU A 78 14.10 -16.61 -3.13
N LYS A 79 13.95 -15.28 -3.21
CA LYS A 79 14.93 -14.31 -2.71
C LYS A 79 14.86 -14.10 -1.19
N GLN A 80 13.95 -14.79 -0.49
CA GLN A 80 13.74 -14.71 0.96
C GLN A 80 13.58 -13.25 1.44
N VAL A 81 12.88 -12.43 0.65
CA VAL A 81 12.66 -11.03 1.00
C VAL A 81 11.77 -10.96 2.24
N ASN A 82 12.24 -10.27 3.28
CA ASN A 82 11.41 -10.01 4.45
C ASN A 82 10.25 -9.09 4.04
N ASN A 83 9.01 -9.52 4.34
CA ASN A 83 7.79 -8.76 4.11
C ASN A 83 7.45 -7.79 5.25
N SER A 84 8.38 -7.53 6.17
CA SER A 84 8.16 -6.70 7.33
C SER A 84 9.41 -5.89 7.67
N SER A 85 9.23 -4.59 7.94
CA SER A 85 10.26 -3.74 8.52
C SER A 85 9.57 -2.61 9.27
N ILE A 86 9.72 -2.59 10.59
CA ILE A 86 9.09 -1.58 11.43
C ILE A 86 9.69 -0.19 11.17
N GLU A 87 10.99 -0.15 10.89
CA GLU A 87 11.73 1.07 10.55
C GLU A 87 11.19 1.69 9.25
N LEU A 88 11.02 0.88 8.20
CA LEU A 88 10.45 1.36 6.93
C LEU A 88 8.99 1.79 7.09
N ASP A 89 8.20 1.08 7.89
CA ASP A 89 6.82 1.45 8.19
C ASP A 89 6.77 2.83 8.88
N CYS A 90 7.58 3.04 9.92
CA CYS A 90 7.71 4.31 10.65
C CYS A 90 8.18 5.45 9.75
N LEU A 91 9.20 5.22 8.92
CA LEU A 91 9.71 6.23 7.98
C LEU A 91 8.62 6.66 6.98
N ARG A 92 7.87 5.71 6.42
CA ARG A 92 6.79 6.00 5.47
C ARG A 92 5.61 6.71 6.12
N LEU A 93 5.25 6.33 7.35
CA LEU A 93 4.24 7.04 8.14
C LEU A 93 4.67 8.47 8.46
N ARG A 94 5.93 8.68 8.88
CA ARG A 94 6.49 10.01 9.13
C ARG A 94 6.40 10.89 7.88
N ASN A 95 6.92 10.40 6.75
CA ASN A 95 6.92 11.14 5.49
C ASN A 95 5.49 11.52 5.07
N TYR A 96 4.52 10.62 5.25
CA TYR A 96 3.12 10.90 4.95
C TYR A 96 2.49 11.90 5.93
N ASN A 97 2.84 11.85 7.21
CA ASN A 97 2.32 12.79 8.22
C ASN A 97 2.88 14.21 8.02
N GLU A 98 4.14 14.34 7.62
CA GLU A 98 4.78 15.62 7.29
C GLU A 98 4.29 16.19 5.96
N ASN A 99 4.10 15.34 4.96
CA ASN A 99 3.67 15.72 3.62
C ASN A 99 2.43 14.90 3.21
N PRO A 100 1.26 15.18 3.79
CA PRO A 100 0.05 14.40 3.54
C PRO A 100 -0.39 14.57 2.09
N SER A 101 -0.08 13.56 1.28
CA SER A 101 -0.61 13.45 -0.07
C SER A 101 -2.07 12.96 -0.02
N GLU A 102 -2.85 13.27 -1.05
CA GLU A 102 -4.17 12.65 -1.24
C GLU A 102 -4.07 11.14 -1.57
N TYR A 103 -2.85 10.65 -1.82
CA TYR A 103 -2.56 9.30 -2.28
C TYR A 103 -2.18 8.38 -1.12
N TYR A 104 -3.18 8.01 -0.32
CA TYR A 104 -3.00 7.05 0.78
C TYR A 104 -2.58 5.64 0.31
N GLU A 105 -2.57 5.36 -1.01
CA GLU A 105 -1.97 4.16 -1.61
C GLU A 105 -0.50 3.98 -1.17
N ALA A 106 0.18 5.08 -0.82
CA ALA A 106 1.53 5.07 -0.29
C ALA A 106 1.67 4.39 1.08
N ILE A 107 0.61 4.27 1.88
CA ILE A 107 0.67 3.82 3.29
C ILE A 107 -0.40 2.79 3.66
N ILE A 108 -1.31 2.45 2.74
CA ILE A 108 -2.44 1.56 3.04
C ILE A 108 -2.03 0.18 3.55
N ASP A 109 -0.93 -0.36 3.04
CA ASP A 109 -0.35 -1.62 3.52
C ASP A 109 0.05 -1.56 4.99
N ILE A 110 0.60 -0.42 5.43
CA ILE A 110 0.97 -0.18 6.83
C ILE A 110 -0.29 -0.08 7.69
N ILE A 111 -1.31 0.65 7.23
CA ILE A 111 -2.58 0.79 7.93
C ILE A 111 -3.21 -0.58 8.17
N VAL A 112 -3.30 -1.42 7.12
CA VAL A 112 -3.92 -2.76 7.24
C VAL A 112 -3.08 -3.66 8.14
N LYS A 113 -1.76 -3.68 7.95
CA LYS A 113 -0.83 -4.50 8.72
C LYS A 113 -0.91 -4.23 10.23
N HIS A 114 -1.08 -2.98 10.62
CA HIS A 114 -1.06 -2.56 12.03
C HIS A 114 -2.43 -2.07 12.53
N ILE A 115 -3.52 -2.39 11.83
CA ILE A 115 -4.85 -1.85 12.17
C ILE A 115 -5.29 -2.22 13.58
N ASN A 116 -4.85 -3.36 14.09
CA ASN A 116 -5.10 -3.83 15.45
C ASN A 116 -4.47 -2.94 16.53
N LYS A 117 -3.43 -2.19 16.18
CA LYS A 117 -2.79 -1.20 17.07
C LYS A 117 -3.51 0.16 17.04
N ALA A 118 -4.46 0.36 16.12
CA ALA A 118 -5.25 1.58 16.07
C ALA A 118 -6.47 1.52 16.98
N GLN A 119 -6.81 2.65 17.60
CA GLN A 119 -8.01 2.77 18.43
C GLN A 119 -9.23 3.13 17.58
N LEU A 120 -9.60 2.25 16.64
CA LEU A 120 -10.73 2.49 15.72
C LEU A 120 -12.05 2.73 16.47
N ILE A 121 -12.22 2.17 17.66
CA ILE A 121 -13.42 2.37 18.50
C ILE A 121 -13.59 3.83 18.94
N ASN A 122 -12.48 4.58 19.07
CA ASN A 122 -12.48 5.97 19.48
C ASN A 122 -12.80 6.93 18.33
N LEU A 123 -12.86 6.45 17.09
CA LEU A 123 -13.30 7.24 15.96
C LEU A 123 -14.84 7.37 15.95
N PRO A 124 -15.38 8.53 15.53
CA PRO A 124 -16.81 8.68 15.27
C PRO A 124 -17.33 7.54 14.40
N GLU A 125 -18.53 7.07 14.67
CA GLU A 125 -19.09 5.89 14.00
C GLU A 125 -19.02 5.98 12.47
N LYS A 126 -19.34 7.15 11.91
CA LYS A 126 -19.23 7.44 10.48
C LYS A 126 -17.80 7.21 9.97
N ASN A 127 -16.80 7.74 10.66
CA ASN A 127 -15.38 7.63 10.29
C ASN A 127 -14.91 6.17 10.35
N ARG A 128 -15.27 5.45 11.42
CA ARG A 128 -14.98 4.02 11.58
C ARG A 128 -15.58 3.20 10.44
N ARG A 129 -16.85 3.43 10.09
CA ARG A 129 -17.53 2.75 8.97
C ARG A 129 -16.86 3.05 7.62
N LEU A 130 -16.40 4.28 7.39
CA LEU A 130 -15.66 4.65 6.17
C LEU A 130 -14.31 3.91 6.06
N ILE A 131 -13.54 3.84 7.16
CA ILE A 131 -12.28 3.08 7.18
C ILE A 131 -12.53 1.59 6.94
N ILE A 132 -13.53 1.00 7.59
CA ILE A 132 -13.89 -0.42 7.37
C ILE A 132 -14.28 -0.66 5.91
N ALA A 133 -15.18 0.16 5.37
CA ALA A 133 -15.69 -0.01 4.01
C ALA A 133 -14.58 0.16 2.96
N ARG A 134 -13.77 1.22 3.08
CA ARG A 134 -12.76 1.54 2.07
C ARG A 134 -11.47 0.76 2.24
N ILE A 135 -10.93 0.75 3.45
CA ILE A 135 -9.63 0.12 3.74
C ILE A 135 -9.87 -1.38 3.91
N LEU A 136 -10.54 -1.84 4.95
CA LEU A 136 -10.60 -3.29 5.25
C LEU A 136 -11.38 -4.13 4.23
N GLN A 137 -12.49 -3.61 3.69
CA GLN A 137 -13.30 -4.33 2.70
C GLN A 137 -12.94 -4.00 1.25
N GLY A 138 -12.11 -2.99 1.02
CA GLY A 138 -11.70 -2.57 -0.32
C GLY A 138 -12.82 -2.01 -1.20
N LYS A 139 -13.96 -1.55 -0.65
CA LYS A 139 -15.04 -0.98 -1.48
C LYS A 139 -14.55 0.25 -2.23
N THR A 140 -14.99 0.42 -3.46
CA THR A 140 -14.75 1.62 -4.26
C THR A 140 -15.53 2.81 -3.68
N VAL A 141 -15.09 4.03 -3.99
CA VAL A 141 -15.80 5.26 -3.57
C VAL A 141 -17.24 5.25 -4.11
N THR A 142 -17.44 4.75 -5.32
CA THR A 142 -18.77 4.62 -5.94
C THR A 142 -19.67 3.64 -5.18
N GLU A 143 -19.15 2.49 -4.75
CA GLU A 143 -19.93 1.56 -3.91
C GLU A 143 -20.29 2.18 -2.56
N ILE A 144 -19.35 2.86 -1.91
CA ILE A 144 -19.61 3.55 -0.64
C ILE A 144 -20.67 4.63 -0.83
N SER A 145 -20.58 5.43 -1.90
CA SER A 145 -21.55 6.46 -2.25
C SER A 145 -22.97 5.91 -2.41
N ARG A 146 -23.13 4.73 -3.05
CA ARG A 146 -24.44 4.06 -3.16
C ARG A 146 -24.99 3.63 -1.80
N ILE A 147 -24.12 3.15 -0.90
CA ILE A 147 -24.51 2.68 0.44
C ILE A 147 -24.90 3.85 1.34
N THR A 148 -24.08 4.91 1.37
CA THR A 148 -24.26 6.04 2.29
C THR A 148 -25.15 7.15 1.74
N LYS A 149 -25.44 7.13 0.44
CA LYS A 149 -26.08 8.22 -0.33
C LYS A 149 -25.30 9.54 -0.28
N GLU A 150 -24.03 9.51 0.08
CA GLU A 150 -23.15 10.68 0.09
C GLU A 150 -22.44 10.86 -1.26
N LYS A 151 -22.12 12.10 -1.62
CA LYS A 151 -21.36 12.40 -2.84
C LYS A 151 -19.92 11.86 -2.76
N PRO A 152 -19.34 11.34 -3.86
CA PRO A 152 -17.97 10.83 -3.89
C PRO A 152 -16.92 11.79 -3.30
N ASP A 153 -16.99 13.08 -3.63
CA ASP A 153 -16.04 14.09 -3.13
C ASP A 153 -16.11 14.26 -1.62
N THR A 154 -17.31 14.13 -1.04
CA THR A 154 -17.50 14.16 0.41
C THR A 154 -16.86 12.94 1.05
N ILE A 155 -17.05 11.76 0.47
CA ILE A 155 -16.45 10.51 0.95
C ILE A 155 -14.92 10.60 0.90
N ILE A 156 -14.33 11.07 -0.20
CA ILE A 156 -12.88 11.21 -0.35
C ILE A 156 -12.33 12.18 0.70
N ARG A 157 -12.97 13.34 0.87
CA ARG A 157 -12.55 14.34 1.85
C ARG A 157 -12.57 13.79 3.28
N GLU A 158 -13.66 13.14 3.68
CA GLU A 158 -13.79 12.56 5.02
C GLU A 158 -12.84 11.38 5.22
N LEU A 159 -12.67 10.52 4.21
CA LEU A 159 -11.69 9.44 4.25
C LEU A 159 -10.26 9.97 4.46
N ASN A 160 -9.86 11.01 3.72
CA ASN A 160 -8.52 11.59 3.86
C ASN A 160 -8.30 12.20 5.25
N LYS A 161 -9.33 12.79 5.87
CA LYS A 161 -9.26 13.20 7.28
C LYS A 161 -9.07 12.01 8.21
N CYS A 162 -9.88 10.96 8.06
CA CYS A 162 -9.79 9.75 8.89
C CYS A 162 -8.42 9.08 8.77
N ILE A 163 -7.87 8.98 7.56
CA ILE A 163 -6.56 8.40 7.31
C ILE A 163 -5.47 9.20 8.00
N ARG A 164 -5.52 10.54 7.96
CA ARG A 164 -4.55 11.39 8.66
C ARG A 164 -4.58 11.23 10.17
N GLU A 165 -5.76 11.06 10.77
CA GLU A 165 -5.87 10.78 12.21
C GLU A 165 -5.31 9.39 12.54
N LEU A 166 -5.65 8.41 11.71
CA LEU A 166 -5.22 7.03 11.87
C LEU A 166 -3.69 6.87 11.76
N THR A 167 -3.06 7.56 10.80
CA THR A 167 -1.60 7.48 10.61
C THR A 167 -0.82 8.10 11.74
N LYS A 168 -1.35 9.14 12.39
CA LYS A 168 -0.77 9.72 13.61
C LYS A 168 -0.81 8.72 14.76
N GLN A 169 -1.99 8.15 15.03
CA GLN A 169 -2.14 7.13 16.08
C GLN A 169 -1.21 5.93 15.84
N LEU A 170 -1.15 5.44 14.60
CA LEU A 170 -0.28 4.33 14.24
C LEU A 170 1.20 4.68 14.41
N PHE A 171 1.62 5.88 14.01
CA PHE A 171 3.00 6.32 14.19
C PHE A 171 3.39 6.35 15.68
N ASP A 172 2.53 6.90 16.54
CA ASP A 172 2.77 6.98 17.99
C ASP A 172 2.79 5.62 18.68
N THR A 173 2.06 4.64 18.14
CA THR A 173 1.95 3.30 18.74
C THR A 173 3.02 2.36 18.22
N ILE A 174 3.33 2.44 16.93
CA ILE A 174 4.33 1.59 16.28
C ILE A 174 5.75 2.05 16.64
N GLY A 175 6.01 3.36 16.69
CA GLY A 175 7.33 3.92 16.95
C GLY A 175 7.83 3.79 18.40
N LYS A 176 7.00 3.27 19.33
CA LYS A 176 7.38 2.99 20.72
C LYS A 176 7.94 1.58 20.93
N HIS A 177 7.97 0.76 19.87
CA HIS A 177 8.49 -0.61 19.85
C HIS A 177 9.62 -0.73 18.82
#